data_AF-A0A6P0WR91-F1
#
_entry.id   AF-A0A6P0WR91-F1
#
_cell.length_a   1.000
_cell.length_b   1.000
_cell.length_c   1.000
_cell.angle_alpha   90.00
_cell.angle_beta   90.00
_cell.angle_gamma   90.00
#
_symmetry.space_group_name_H-M   'P 1'
#
loop_
_entity.id
_entity.type
_entity.pdbx_description
1 polymer ?
#
loop_
_entity_poly.entity_id
_entity_poly.type
_entity_poly.pdbx_seq_one_letter_code
_entity_poly.pdbx_strand_id
1 'polypeptide(L)'
;MTDKKPVIVHHEWGALKEVVVGVPNVRLPTKLAEAPKKFLPKSSIKFIEENAGKKLEECAPELNKQFVEQVNGIIKILKDRGIIVHQVEKHIPSEEAFLAQMNNTVMQTYAYLLCRALG
;
A
#
# COMPACT_ATOMS: atom_id res chain seq x y z
N MET A 1 -4.19 -26.19 -22.02
CA MET A 1 -4.34 -24.72 -22.02
C MET A 1 -5.30 -24.38 -20.90
N THR A 2 -4.86 -23.69 -19.86
CA THR A 2 -5.73 -23.30 -18.75
C THR A 2 -6.57 -22.11 -19.19
N ASP A 3 -7.89 -22.28 -19.29
CA ASP A 3 -8.86 -21.22 -19.54
C ASP A 3 -8.73 -20.15 -18.45
N LYS A 4 -7.94 -19.10 -18.71
CA LYS A 4 -7.86 -17.93 -17.83
C LYS A 4 -9.15 -17.14 -17.99
N LYS A 5 -10.04 -17.24 -17.00
CA LYS A 5 -11.27 -16.44 -16.94
C LYS A 5 -10.94 -14.94 -16.97
N PRO A 6 -11.62 -14.11 -17.78
CA PRO A 6 -11.33 -12.68 -17.91
C PRO A 6 -11.56 -11.92 -16.59
N VAL A 7 -10.66 -11.00 -16.23
CA VAL A 7 -10.84 -10.08 -15.10
C VAL A 7 -11.93 -9.07 -15.47
N ILE A 8 -13.01 -9.01 -14.68
CA ILE A 8 -14.16 -8.16 -14.94
C ILE A 8 -14.52 -7.46 -13.63
N VAL A 9 -14.75 -6.14 -13.73
CA VAL A 9 -15.29 -5.25 -12.70
C VAL A 9 -16.14 -4.24 -13.44
N HIS A 10 -17.42 -4.13 -13.07
CA HIS A 10 -18.31 -3.12 -13.66
C HIS A 10 -18.48 -1.90 -12.76
N HIS A 11 -18.41 -2.10 -11.44
CA HIS A 11 -18.62 -1.06 -10.44
C HIS A 11 -18.04 -1.48 -9.08
N GLU A 12 -17.73 -0.48 -8.26
CA GLU A 12 -17.06 -0.65 -6.95
C GLU A 12 -17.93 -1.30 -5.86
N TRP A 13 -19.26 -1.29 -6.03
CA TRP A 13 -20.22 -1.83 -5.05
C TRP A 13 -20.75 -3.23 -5.40
N GLY A 14 -20.16 -3.89 -6.39
CA GLY A 14 -20.55 -5.25 -6.78
C GLY A 14 -20.12 -6.28 -5.75
N ALA A 15 -20.66 -7.50 -5.87
CA ALA A 15 -20.19 -8.61 -5.05
C ALA A 15 -18.70 -8.87 -5.32
N LEU A 16 -17.86 -8.62 -4.32
CA LEU A 16 -16.42 -8.86 -4.39
C LEU A 16 -16.15 -10.37 -4.38
N LYS A 17 -15.41 -10.86 -5.36
CA LYS A 17 -15.11 -12.30 -5.52
C LYS A 17 -13.62 -12.60 -5.42
N GLU A 18 -12.80 -11.69 -5.91
CA GLU A 18 -11.34 -11.82 -5.92
C GLU A 18 -10.70 -10.44 -5.78
N VAL A 19 -9.57 -10.33 -5.11
CA VAL A 19 -8.91 -9.05 -4.83
C VAL A 19 -7.40 -9.20 -4.72
N VAL A 20 -6.66 -8.21 -5.20
CA VAL A 20 -5.22 -8.07 -4.94
C VAL A 20 -5.04 -7.13 -3.78
N VAL A 21 -4.29 -7.52 -2.75
CA VAL A 21 -3.97 -6.71 -1.58
C VAL A 21 -2.48 -6.38 -1.58
N GLY A 22 -2.18 -5.10 -1.39
CA GLY A 22 -0.83 -4.59 -1.24
C GLY A 22 -0.09 -5.10 0.01
N VAL A 23 1.21 -4.80 0.08
CA VAL A 23 2.03 -5.01 1.27
C VAL A 23 2.42 -3.67 1.88
N PRO A 24 2.38 -3.51 3.21
CA PRO A 24 2.94 -2.34 3.86
C PRO A 24 4.40 -2.15 3.47
N ASN A 25 4.66 -1.12 2.68
CA ASN A 25 5.99 -0.68 2.29
C ASN A 25 5.91 0.83 2.09
N VAL A 26 6.19 1.57 3.16
CA VAL A 26 6.07 3.04 3.18
C VAL A 26 7.45 3.65 3.30
N ARG A 27 7.84 4.45 2.31
CA ARG A 27 9.03 5.31 2.37
C ARG A 27 8.61 6.77 2.38
N LEU A 28 9.15 7.52 3.34
CA LEU A 28 8.91 8.95 3.44
C LEU A 28 9.65 9.68 2.32
N PRO A 29 9.03 10.69 1.69
CA PRO A 29 9.68 11.44 0.62
C PRO A 29 10.95 12.11 1.14
N THR A 30 11.97 12.26 0.29
CA THR A 30 13.18 13.01 0.66
C THR A 30 12.90 14.51 0.79
N LYS A 31 11.84 15.01 0.14
CA LYS A 31 11.34 16.37 0.27
C LYS A 31 9.80 16.40 0.21
N LEU A 32 9.15 16.90 1.25
CA LEU A 32 7.69 17.07 1.21
C LEU A 32 7.30 18.20 0.24
N ALA A 33 6.45 17.90 -0.73
CA ALA A 33 5.91 18.90 -1.66
C ALA A 33 5.02 19.93 -0.95
N GLU A 34 4.93 21.14 -1.51
CA GLU A 34 4.15 22.23 -0.92
C GLU A 34 2.63 21.98 -0.91
N ALA A 35 2.12 21.23 -1.88
CA ALA A 35 0.69 20.93 -1.95
C ALA A 35 0.20 20.10 -0.75
N PRO A 36 0.80 18.94 -0.39
CA PRO A 36 0.46 18.19 0.82
C PRO A 36 0.54 18.98 2.13
N LYS A 37 1.48 19.93 2.26
CA LYS A 37 1.63 20.74 3.49
C LYS A 37 0.38 21.55 3.86
N LYS A 38 -0.49 21.82 2.90
CA LYS A 38 -1.76 22.53 3.12
C LYS A 38 -2.82 21.66 3.80
N PHE A 39 -2.68 20.34 3.74
CA PHE A 39 -3.69 19.38 4.19
C PHE A 39 -3.20 18.51 5.35
N LEU A 40 -1.89 18.42 5.57
CA LEU A 40 -1.30 17.62 6.63
C LEU A 40 -1.21 18.39 7.95
N PRO A 41 -1.45 17.73 9.10
CA PRO A 41 -1.14 18.31 10.40
C PRO A 41 0.33 18.71 10.50
N LYS A 42 0.63 19.79 11.23
CA LYS A 42 2.01 20.27 11.45
C LYS A 42 2.92 19.19 12.06
N SER A 43 2.37 18.34 12.93
CA SER A 43 3.09 17.21 13.51
C SER A 43 3.50 16.18 12.46
N SER A 44 2.63 15.87 11.50
CA SER A 44 2.93 14.95 10.40
C SER A 44 3.97 15.54 9.45
N ILE A 45 3.88 16.83 9.14
CA ILE A 45 4.88 17.54 8.33
C ILE A 45 6.26 17.42 8.97
N LYS A 46 6.36 17.77 10.26
CA LYS A 46 7.60 17.70 11.02
C LYS A 46 8.16 16.27 11.04
N PHE A 47 7.33 15.27 11.31
CA PHE A 47 7.74 13.86 11.32
C PHE A 47 8.29 13.42 9.96
N ILE A 48 7.64 13.80 8.86
CA ILE A 48 8.09 13.48 7.49
C ILE A 48 9.45 14.13 7.21
N GLU A 49 9.60 15.41 7.54
CA GLU A 49 10.84 16.16 7.28
C GLU A 49 12.02 15.65 8.13
N GLU A 50 11.79 15.29 9.40
CA GLU A 50 12.83 14.73 10.29
C GLU A 50 13.29 13.32 9.89
N ASN A 51 12.46 12.58 9.15
CA ASN A 51 12.71 11.21 8.74
C ASN A 51 12.76 11.04 7.22
N ALA A 52 13.07 12.12 6.50
CA ALA A 52 13.10 12.17 5.06
C ALA A 52 13.91 11.00 4.44
N GLY A 53 13.32 10.31 3.47
CA GLY A 53 13.93 9.18 2.76
C GLY A 53 13.93 7.85 3.52
N LYS A 54 13.68 7.83 4.83
CA LYS A 54 13.62 6.58 5.63
C LYS A 54 12.34 5.80 5.35
N LYS A 55 12.40 4.49 5.57
CA LYS A 55 11.20 3.65 5.62
C LYS A 55 10.48 3.83 6.95
N LEU A 56 9.16 3.65 6.93
CA LEU A 56 8.33 3.69 8.14
C LEU A 56 8.76 2.64 9.17
N GLU A 57 9.20 1.46 8.69
CA GLU A 57 9.74 0.41 9.57
C GLU A 57 11.01 0.83 10.32
N GLU A 58 11.78 1.78 9.76
CA GLU A 58 13.02 2.29 10.35
C GLU A 58 12.75 3.44 11.33
N CYS A 59 11.82 4.34 10.99
CA CYS A 59 11.58 5.56 11.78
C CYS A 59 10.40 5.49 12.75
N ALA A 60 9.45 4.58 12.53
CA ALA A 60 8.29 4.35 13.39
C ALA A 60 7.89 2.86 13.38
N PRO A 61 8.72 1.96 13.94
CA PRO A 61 8.53 0.52 13.86
C PRO A 61 7.18 0.05 14.44
N GLU A 62 6.74 0.63 15.55
CA GLU A 62 5.45 0.28 16.15
C GLU A 62 4.26 0.68 15.27
N LEU A 63 4.34 1.85 14.61
CA LEU A 63 3.32 2.27 13.66
C LEU A 63 3.31 1.35 12.43
N ASN A 64 4.48 0.96 11.94
CA ASN A 64 4.59 -0.01 10.85
C ASN A 64 4.00 -1.37 11.24
N LYS A 65 4.27 -1.85 12.47
CA LYS A 65 3.71 -3.10 13.00
C LYS A 65 2.18 -3.05 13.04
N GLN A 66 1.60 -1.96 13.56
CA GLN A 66 0.16 -1.76 13.55
C GLN A 66 -0.41 -1.77 12.13
N PHE A 67 0.29 -1.16 11.18
CA PHE A 67 -0.15 -1.17 9.78
C PHE A 67 -0.14 -2.58 9.17
N VAL A 68 0.91 -3.37 9.45
CA VAL A 68 1.00 -4.78 9.05
C VAL A 68 -0.13 -5.61 9.66
N GLU A 69 -0.42 -5.42 10.95
CA GLU A 69 -1.50 -6.12 11.64
C GLU A 69 -2.87 -5.77 11.02
N GLN A 70 -3.12 -4.51 10.69
CA GLN A 70 -4.35 -4.07 10.03
C GLN A 70 -4.53 -4.72 8.65
N VAL A 71 -3.49 -4.72 7.81
CA VAL A 71 -3.55 -5.35 6.48
C VAL A 71 -3.81 -6.85 6.61
N ASN A 72 -3.12 -7.53 7.53
CA ASN A 72 -3.34 -8.96 7.78
C ASN A 72 -4.76 -9.25 8.29
N GLY A 73 -5.30 -8.38 9.15
CA GLY A 73 -6.69 -8.45 9.61
C GLY A 73 -7.69 -8.34 8.47
N ILE A 74 -7.48 -7.39 7.54
CA ILE A 74 -8.33 -7.22 6.35
C ILE A 74 -8.26 -8.48 5.46
N ILE A 75 -7.06 -9.00 5.19
CA ILE A 75 -6.87 -10.22 4.40
C ILE A 75 -7.64 -11.39 5.02
N LYS A 76 -7.56 -11.53 6.35
CA LYS A 76 -8.30 -12.56 7.08
C LYS A 76 -9.81 -12.40 6.88
N ILE A 77 -10.36 -11.21 7.12
CA ILE A 77 -11.80 -10.93 6.95
C ILE A 77 -12.27 -11.24 5.53
N LEU A 78 -11.49 -10.87 4.51
CA LEU A 78 -11.81 -11.15 3.11
C LEU A 78 -11.85 -12.65 2.83
N LYS A 79 -10.83 -13.39 3.27
CA LYS A 79 -10.76 -14.85 3.11
C LYS A 79 -11.88 -15.56 3.87
N ASP A 80 -12.19 -15.14 5.09
CA ASP A 80 -13.28 -15.69 5.92
C ASP A 80 -14.64 -15.48 5.25
N ARG A 81 -14.78 -14.47 4.39
CA ARG A 81 -15.97 -14.21 3.55
C ARG A 81 -15.98 -14.97 2.21
N GLY A 82 -15.03 -15.86 1.97
CA GLY A 82 -14.92 -16.64 0.74
C GLY A 82 -14.34 -15.86 -0.45
N ILE A 83 -13.75 -14.69 -0.23
CA ILE A 83 -13.12 -13.88 -1.28
C ILE A 83 -11.72 -14.43 -1.56
N ILE A 84 -11.38 -14.59 -2.84
CA ILE A 84 -10.03 -14.99 -3.24
C ILE A 84 -9.10 -13.80 -3.06
N VAL A 85 -8.07 -13.93 -2.23
CA VAL A 85 -7.12 -12.84 -1.96
C VAL A 85 -5.74 -13.20 -2.51
N HIS A 86 -5.24 -12.35 -3.41
CA HIS A 86 -3.88 -12.35 -3.90
C HIS A 86 -3.09 -11.28 -3.16
N GLN A 87 -1.98 -11.64 -2.51
CA GLN A 87 -1.09 -10.65 -1.92
C GLN A 87 0.09 -10.44 -2.86
N VAL A 88 0.42 -9.18 -3.15
CA VAL A 88 1.63 -8.86 -3.92
C VAL A 88 2.88 -9.27 -3.15
N GLU A 89 3.94 -9.60 -3.87
CA GLU A 89 5.23 -9.89 -3.25
C GLU A 89 5.90 -8.60 -2.75
N LYS A 90 6.81 -8.75 -1.78
CA LYS A 90 7.68 -7.64 -1.38
C LYS A 90 8.67 -7.35 -2.50
N HIS A 91 9.04 -6.08 -2.66
CA HIS A 91 10.08 -5.69 -3.59
C HIS A 91 11.39 -6.41 -3.28
N ILE A 92 12.09 -6.83 -4.33
CA ILE A 92 13.47 -7.27 -4.21
C ILE A 92 14.41 -6.06 -4.09
N PRO A 93 15.65 -6.23 -3.58
CA PRO A 93 16.55 -5.09 -3.33
C PRO A 93 16.82 -4.20 -4.56
N SER A 94 16.85 -4.76 -5.77
CA SER A 94 17.04 -3.98 -7.00
C SER A 94 15.84 -3.09 -7.34
N GLU A 95 14.63 -3.56 -7.10
CA GLU A 95 13.40 -2.78 -7.27
C GLU A 95 13.34 -1.66 -6.22
N GLU A 96 13.69 -1.96 -4.97
CA GLU A 96 13.77 -0.94 -3.92
C GLU A 96 14.78 0.15 -4.25
N ALA A 97 15.96 -0.23 -4.77
CA ALA A 97 17.00 0.71 -5.17
C ALA A 97 16.55 1.60 -6.34
N PHE A 98 15.87 1.04 -7.33
CA PHE A 98 15.28 1.80 -8.43
C PHE A 98 14.24 2.80 -7.92
N LEU A 99 13.31 2.36 -7.08
CA LEU A 99 12.25 3.20 -6.54
C LEU A 99 12.78 4.30 -5.61
N ALA A 100 13.82 4.03 -4.83
CA ALA A 100 14.42 5.03 -3.94
C ALA A 100 14.91 6.28 -4.70
N GLN A 101 15.34 6.13 -5.95
CA GLN A 101 15.75 7.26 -6.80
C GLN A 101 14.58 8.17 -7.21
N MET A 102 13.35 7.64 -7.19
CA MET A 102 12.14 8.35 -7.58
C MET A 102 11.40 9.00 -6.38
N ASN A 103 11.95 8.91 -5.17
CA ASN A 103 11.29 9.26 -3.90
C ASN A 103 11.35 10.76 -3.53
N ASN A 104 11.48 11.66 -4.50
CA ASN A 104 11.75 13.06 -4.20
C ASN A 104 10.56 13.79 -3.54
N THR A 105 9.36 13.61 -4.06
CA THR A 105 8.17 14.35 -3.59
C THR A 105 6.94 13.47 -3.34
N VAL A 106 7.06 12.17 -3.62
CA VAL A 106 5.96 11.22 -3.56
C VAL A 106 6.22 10.27 -2.40
N MET A 107 5.30 10.22 -1.46
CA MET A 107 5.28 9.15 -0.46
C MET A 107 4.98 7.84 -1.18
N GLN A 108 5.90 6.89 -1.13
CA GLN A 108 5.72 5.60 -1.77
C GLN A 108 4.85 4.73 -0.87
N THR A 109 3.62 4.47 -1.30
CA THR A 109 2.66 3.62 -0.59
C THR A 109 2.15 2.51 -1.51
N TYR A 110 2.37 1.25 -1.13
CA TYR A 110 1.93 0.08 -1.90
C TYR A 110 0.81 -0.69 -1.19
N ALA A 111 -0.21 0.03 -0.72
CA ALA A 111 -1.30 -0.52 0.10
C ALA A 111 -2.63 -0.67 -0.67
N TYR A 112 -2.59 -0.98 -1.97
CA TYR A 112 -3.81 -0.97 -2.78
C TYR A 112 -4.59 -2.29 -2.66
N LEU A 113 -5.91 -2.20 -2.46
CA LEU A 113 -6.85 -3.27 -2.80
C LEU A 113 -7.30 -3.07 -4.25
N LEU A 114 -7.00 -4.01 -5.16
CA LEU A 114 -7.56 -4.04 -6.51
C LEU A 114 -8.63 -5.12 -6.56
N CYS A 115 -9.90 -4.71 -6.61
CA CYS A 115 -11.06 -5.59 -6.55
C CYS A 115 -11.42 -6.18 -7.92
N ARG A 116 -11.92 -7.43 -7.95
CA ARG A 116 -12.61 -8.09 -9.08
C ARG A 116 -14.06 -8.40 -8.69
N ALA A 117 -15.02 -7.89 -9.46
CA ALA A 117 -16.46 -8.13 -9.28
C ALA A 117 -17.04 -8.75 -10.56
N LEU A 118 -17.33 -10.05 -10.55
CA LEU A 118 -18.05 -10.69 -11.66
C LEU A 118 -19.55 -10.38 -11.53
N GLY A 119 -20.10 -9.64 -12.49
CA GLY A 119 -21.54 -9.65 -12.82
C GLY A 119 -21.76 -10.59 -13.98
#